data_AF-A0A510WRH7-F1
#
_entry.id   AF-A0A510WRH7-F1
#
_cell.length_a   1.000
_cell.length_b   1.000
_cell.length_c   1.000
_cell.angle_alpha   90.00
_cell.angle_beta   90.00
_cell.angle_gamma   90.00
#
_symmetry.space_group_name_H-M   'P 1'
#
loop_
_entity.id
_entity.type
_entity.pdbx_description
1 polymer ?
#
loop_
_entity_poly.entity_id
_entity_poly.type
_entity_poly.pdbx_seq_one_letter_code
_entity_poly.pdbx_strand_id
1 'polypeptide(L)' 'MITLIIPMRVSKQAEDVGLDQSEHGESVDYTVRNIRDLELYRNEFKGQLSHLYHDRK' A
#
# COMPACT_ATOMS: atom_id res chain seq x y z
N MET A 1 35.45 -6.55 4.08
CA MET A 1 34.03 -6.27 4.43
C MET A 1 33.35 -5.74 3.19
N ILE A 2 32.32 -6.44 2.70
CA ILE A 2 31.51 -5.96 1.58
C ILE A 2 30.31 -5.25 2.21
N THR A 3 30.35 -3.92 2.27
CA THR A 3 29.22 -3.12 2.73
C THR A 3 28.32 -2.88 1.54
N LEU A 4 27.28 -3.71 1.37
CA LEU A 4 26.31 -3.52 0.30
C LEU A 4 25.35 -2.42 0.71
N ILE A 5 25.43 -1.26 0.04
CA ILE A 5 24.47 -0.17 0.24
C ILE A 5 23.31 -0.41 -0.71
N ILE A 6 22.15 -0.74 -0.15
CA ILE A 6 20.91 -0.93 -0.91
C ILE A 6 20.03 0.31 -0.73
N PRO A 7 19.57 0.95 -1.82
CA PRO A 7 18.62 2.06 -1.71
C PRO A 7 17.30 1.56 -1.11
N MET A 8 16.80 2.25 -0.08
CA MET A 8 15.52 1.92 0.55
C MET A 8 14.30 2.41 -0.24
N ARG A 9 14.49 3.34 -1.19
CA ARG A 9 13.41 3.90 -2.00
C ARG A 9 13.49 3.39 -3.44
N VAL A 10 12.33 3.09 -4.00
CA VAL A 10 12.20 2.72 -5.42
C VAL A 10 12.50 3.90 -6.35
N SER A 11 12.68 3.61 -7.63
CA SER A 11 12.82 4.67 -8.64
C SER A 11 11.53 5.48 -8.77
N LYS A 12 11.65 6.72 -9.25
CA LYS A 12 10.48 7.57 -9.51
C LYS A 12 9.50 6.94 -10.51
N GLN A 13 10.03 6.24 -11.51
CA GLN A 13 9.21 5.54 -12.49
C GLN A 13 8.39 4.40 -11.87
N ALA A 14 8.97 3.64 -10.95
CA ALA A 14 8.27 2.58 -10.21
C ALA A 14 7.19 3.17 -9.30
N GLU A 15 7.48 4.29 -8.63
CA GLU A 15 6.52 5.03 -7.82
C GLU A 15 5.33 5.56 -8.67
N ASP A 16 5.60 6.06 -9.88
CA ASP A 16 4.57 6.55 -10.82
C ASP A 16 3.68 5.43 -11.37
N VAL A 17 4.23 4.22 -11.59
CA VAL A 17 3.47 3.03 -12.02
C VAL A 17 2.65 2.44 -10.87
N GLY A 18 3.14 2.55 -9.63
CA GLY A 18 2.58 1.92 -8.44
C GLY A 18 3.31 0.63 -8.09
N LEU A 19 3.61 0.46 -6.80
CA LEU A 19 4.48 -0.61 -6.29
C LEU A 19 3.99 -2.02 -6.61
N ASP A 20 2.68 -2.24 -6.49
CA ASP A 20 2.07 -3.54 -6.77
C ASP A 20 2.35 -3.97 -8.22
N GLN A 21 2.22 -3.04 -9.17
CA GLN A 21 2.48 -3.33 -10.57
C GLN A 21 3.98 -3.34 -10.90
N SER A 22 4.78 -2.45 -10.31
CA SER A 22 6.21 -2.32 -10.64
C SER A 22 7.10 -3.38 -9.98
N GLU A 23 6.79 -3.78 -8.74
CA GLU A 23 7.59 -4.73 -7.95
C GLU A 23 6.98 -6.12 -7.92
N HIS A 24 5.64 -6.23 -7.93
CA HIS A 24 4.94 -7.51 -7.76
C HIS A 24 4.27 -8.00 -9.05
N GLY A 25 4.21 -7.16 -10.10
CA GLY A 25 3.52 -7.49 -11.35
C GLY A 25 2.00 -7.66 -11.18
N GLU A 26 1.47 -7.22 -10.05
CA GLU A 26 0.07 -7.38 -9.67
C GLU A 26 -0.71 -6.15 -10.15
N SER A 27 -1.83 -6.39 -10.84
CA SER A 27 -2.75 -5.35 -11.26
C SER A 27 -4.01 -5.44 -10.41
N VAL A 28 -4.25 -4.42 -9.59
CA VAL A 28 -5.45 -4.34 -8.75
C VAL A 28 -6.60 -3.79 -9.58
N ASP A 29 -7.69 -4.55 -9.72
CA ASP A 29 -8.93 -4.04 -10.30
C ASP A 29 -9.70 -3.22 -9.26
N TYR A 30 -9.50 -1.90 -9.30
CA TYR A 30 -10.17 -0.95 -8.41
C TYR A 30 -11.68 -0.79 -8.69
N THR A 31 -12.22 -1.42 -9.75
CA THR A 31 -13.67 -1.38 -10.00
C THR A 31 -14.46 -2.25 -9.02
N VAL A 32 -13.79 -3.22 -8.38
CA VAL A 32 -14.41 -4.05 -7.33
C VAL A 32 -14.24 -3.34 -5.99
N ARG A 33 -15.30 -2.68 -5.52
CA ARG A 33 -15.36 -2.17 -4.14
C ARG A 33 -15.45 -3.35 -3.16
N ASN A 34 -14.30 -3.87 -2.74
CA ASN A 34 -14.26 -4.95 -1.75
C ASN A 34 -14.42 -4.39 -0.31
N ILE A 35 -15.59 -3.81 -0.04
CA ILE A 35 -15.96 -3.24 1.27
C ILE A 35 -16.11 -4.36 2.32
N ARG A 36 -16.40 -5.59 1.88
CA ARG A 36 -16.62 -6.73 2.77
C ARG A 36 -15.36 -7.11 3.56
N ASP A 37 -14.19 -7.10 2.93
CA ASP A 37 -12.95 -7.47 3.61
C ASP A 37 -12.53 -6.43 4.65
N LEU A 38 -12.75 -5.15 4.34
CA LEU A 38 -12.59 -4.04 5.29
C LEU A 38 -13.50 -4.19 6.51
N GLU A 39 -14.73 -4.68 6.33
CA GLU A 39 -15.66 -4.94 7.43
C GLU A 39 -15.25 -6.19 8.24
N LEU A 40 -14.87 -7.28 7.55
CA LEU A 40 -14.49 -8.55 8.18
C LEU A 40 -13.22 -8.42 9.04
N TYR A 41 -12.23 -7.70 8.52
CA TYR A 41 -10.90 -7.56 9.12
C TYR A 41 -10.63 -6.16 9.67
N ARG A 42 -11.70 -5.43 10.03
CA ARG A 42 -11.62 -4.03 10.52
C ARG A 42 -10.53 -3.81 11.58
N ASN A 43 -10.29 -4.79 12.44
CA ASN A 43 -9.27 -4.70 13.49
C ASN A 43 -7.84 -4.70 12.95
N GLU A 44 -7.57 -5.43 11.87
CA GLU A 44 -6.26 -5.48 11.20
C GLU A 44 -5.98 -4.16 10.47
N PHE A 45 -7.00 -3.64 9.78
CA PHE A 45 -6.92 -2.39 9.03
C PHE A 45 -6.94 -1.12 9.90
N LYS A 46 -7.13 -1.24 11.22
CA LYS A 46 -7.26 -0.08 12.13
C LYS A 46 -6.06 0.87 12.08
N GLY A 47 -4.83 0.33 11.94
CA GLY A 47 -3.61 1.15 11.83
C GLY A 47 -3.56 1.92 10.51
N GLN A 48 -3.89 1.26 9.42
CA GLN A 48 -3.90 1.82 8.06
C GLN A 48 -5.01 2.87 7.88
N LEU A 49 -6.19 2.63 8.45
CA LEU A 49 -7.34 3.56 8.36
C LEU A 49 -7.30 4.68 9.41
N SER A 50 -6.33 4.66 10.34
CA SER A 50 -6.29 5.59 11.47
C SER A 50 -6.29 7.08 11.06
N HIS A 51 -5.71 7.40 9.90
CA HIS A 51 -5.70 8.74 9.35
C HIS A 51 -7.09 9.21 8.88
N LEU A 52 -7.95 8.30 8.39
CA LEU A 52 -9.32 8.63 7.97
C LEU A 52 -10.26 8.90 9.15
N TYR A 53 -9.93 8.36 10.33
CA TYR A 53 -10.72 8.55 11.54
C TYR A 53 -10.29 9.76 12.38
N HIS A 54 -9.07 10.28 12.18
CA HIS A 54 -8.55 11.43 12.92
C HIS A 54 -8.91 12.79 12.33
N ASP A 55 -9.36 12.84 11.06
CA ASP A 55 -9.68 14.09 10.35
C ASP A 55 -11.06 14.69 10.70
N ARG A 56 -11.69 14.20 11.78
CA ARG A 56 -12.92 14.76 12.35
C ARG A 56 -12.63 15.40 13.72
N LYS A 57 -11.97 16.55 13.72
CA LYS A 57 -11.98 17.51 14.83
C LYS A 57 -12.13 18.93 14.33
#